data_AF-A0A3M7PXE6-F1
#
_entry.id   AF-A0A3M7PXE6-F1
#
_cell.length_a   1.000
_cell.length_b   1.000
_cell.length_c   1.000
_cell.angle_alpha   90.00
_cell.angle_beta   90.00
_cell.angle_gamma   90.00
#
_symmetry.space_group_name_H-M   'P 1'
#
loop_
_entity.id
_entity.type
_entity.pdbx_description
1 polymer ?
#
loop_
_entity_poly.entity_id
_entity_poly.type
_entity_poly.pdbx_seq_one_letter_code
_entity_poly.pdbx_strand_id
1 'polypeptide(L)'
;MNLDNLSFSLSQIHYLVTNLNKKNFKASHTEIQHIIENHGFEAERHLFRCLLSSVDFNVEAIKSTGKDFHQSQLLREFLGAYLAKPNFSTILCYAIENPLQLQESVKFPSNLVGQISKLLKLSLLQEVSLAIYLLNLSKEDVRAASSDLLKQKIPEFFDSLNELVNDSEYNELQIGLLQQILIEVQRLTHQSPNSGQPNKTGNYSESVEKFFKDYNIPAIIRPFLTESKNFNSKISDKTIDLTFFKMENSLIGVIQEIGFSFTS
;
A
#
# COMPACT_ATOMS: atom_id res chain seq x y z
N MET A 1 -21.88 -21.28 24.15
CA MET A 1 -21.34 -20.10 23.44
C MET A 1 -20.41 -20.61 22.36
N ASN A 2 -20.89 -20.69 21.11
CA ASN A 2 -20.00 -20.91 19.97
C ASN A 2 -19.35 -19.57 19.69
N LEU A 3 -18.14 -19.35 20.20
CA LEU A 3 -17.29 -18.30 19.64
C LEU A 3 -17.05 -18.68 18.19
N ASP A 4 -17.43 -17.80 17.26
CA ASP A 4 -17.08 -17.97 15.85
C ASP A 4 -15.57 -18.21 15.79
N ASN A 5 -15.15 -19.30 15.13
CA ASN A 5 -13.75 -19.76 15.05
C ASN A 5 -12.80 -18.59 14.69
N LEU A 6 -13.26 -17.72 13.78
CA LEU A 6 -12.57 -16.50 13.42
C LEU A 6 -12.38 -15.53 14.59
N SER A 7 -13.41 -15.21 15.37
CA SER A 7 -13.32 -14.27 16.50
C SER A 7 -12.34 -14.77 17.57
N PHE A 8 -12.27 -16.08 17.78
CA PHE A 8 -11.26 -16.69 18.65
C PHE A 8 -9.85 -16.46 18.10
N SER A 9 -9.61 -16.77 16.83
CA SER A 9 -8.33 -16.55 16.15
C SER A 9 -7.88 -15.08 16.16
N LEU A 10 -8.79 -14.13 15.97
CA LEU A 10 -8.47 -12.69 16.06
C LEU A 10 -8.05 -12.30 17.49
N SER A 11 -8.76 -12.81 18.49
CA SER A 11 -8.41 -12.61 19.90
C SER A 11 -7.05 -13.22 20.24
N GLN A 12 -6.71 -14.36 19.63
CA GLN A 12 -5.41 -15.01 19.76
C GLN A 12 -4.28 -14.16 19.16
N ILE A 13 -4.47 -13.59 17.96
CA ILE A 13 -3.51 -12.63 17.37
C ILE A 13 -3.27 -11.47 18.34
N HIS A 14 -4.34 -10.88 18.87
CA HIS A 14 -4.22 -9.77 19.82
C HIS A 14 -3.43 -10.17 21.08
N TYR A 15 -3.72 -11.35 21.64
CA TYR A 15 -3.00 -11.88 22.80
C TYR A 15 -1.52 -12.10 22.51
N LEU A 16 -1.18 -12.71 21.37
CA LEU A 16 0.20 -12.97 20.96
C LEU A 16 0.97 -11.67 20.83
N VAL A 17 0.43 -10.67 20.11
CA VAL A 17 1.06 -9.36 19.93
C VAL A 17 1.25 -8.63 21.27
N THR A 18 0.25 -8.68 22.15
CA THR A 18 0.28 -7.99 23.45
C THR A 18 1.28 -8.62 24.43
N ASN A 19 1.57 -9.91 24.31
CA ASN A 19 2.43 -10.63 25.25
C ASN A 19 3.81 -10.97 24.68
N LEU A 20 4.21 -10.32 23.58
CA LEU A 20 5.52 -10.53 22.96
C LEU A 20 6.68 -10.23 23.91
N ASN A 21 7.63 -11.15 23.93
CA ASN A 21 8.92 -11.03 24.60
C ASN A 21 9.95 -11.91 23.89
N LYS A 22 11.21 -11.81 24.31
CA LYS A 22 12.32 -12.57 23.72
C LYS A 22 12.11 -14.09 23.70
N LYS A 23 11.43 -14.66 24.71
CA LYS A 23 11.25 -16.11 24.87
C LYS A 23 10.19 -16.67 23.92
N ASN A 24 9.11 -15.92 23.71
CA ASN A 24 7.99 -16.39 22.88
C ASN A 24 7.99 -15.84 21.46
N PHE A 25 8.84 -14.86 21.13
CA PHE A 25 8.86 -14.19 19.82
C PHE A 25 8.73 -15.14 18.63
N LYS A 26 9.58 -16.17 18.54
CA LYS A 26 9.56 -17.13 17.43
C LYS A 26 8.26 -17.94 17.37
N ALA A 27 7.79 -18.42 18.53
CA ALA A 27 6.56 -19.19 18.60
C ALA A 27 5.35 -18.33 18.20
N SER A 28 5.26 -17.12 18.75
CA SER A 28 4.21 -16.16 18.42
C SER A 28 4.24 -15.75 16.95
N HIS A 29 5.43 -15.56 16.35
CA HIS A 29 5.56 -15.30 14.91
C HIS A 29 4.98 -16.44 14.08
N THR A 30 5.40 -17.69 14.32
CA THR A 30 4.92 -18.86 13.57
C THR A 30 3.42 -19.09 13.74
N GLU A 31 2.91 -18.91 14.96
CA GLU A 31 1.49 -19.07 15.25
C GLU A 31 0.63 -18.00 14.57
N ILE A 32 1.08 -16.74 14.55
CA ILE A 32 0.42 -15.66 13.81
C ILE A 32 0.39 -15.97 12.31
N GLN A 33 1.50 -16.45 11.73
CA GLN A 33 1.54 -16.86 10.33
C GLN A 33 0.53 -17.98 10.04
N HIS A 34 0.46 -18.99 10.90
CA HIS A 34 -0.50 -20.08 10.74
C HIS A 34 -1.96 -19.61 10.80
N ILE A 35 -2.28 -18.69 11.72
CA ILE A 35 -3.63 -18.08 11.79
C ILE A 35 -3.94 -17.32 10.51
N ILE A 36 -2.97 -16.57 9.97
CA ILE A 36 -3.13 -15.84 8.71
C ILE A 36 -3.37 -16.80 7.53
N GLU A 37 -2.61 -17.89 7.44
CA GLU A 37 -2.80 -18.89 6.40
C GLU A 37 -4.20 -19.50 6.42
N ASN A 38 -4.78 -19.71 7.62
CA ASN A 38 -6.10 -20.30 7.79
C ASN A 38 -7.28 -19.32 7.59
N HIS A 39 -7.10 -18.04 7.95
CA HIS A 39 -8.18 -17.05 7.97
C HIS A 39 -8.02 -15.93 6.93
N GLY A 40 -6.90 -15.91 6.21
CA GLY A 40 -6.62 -15.00 5.11
C GLY A 40 -6.65 -13.53 5.50
N PHE A 41 -7.20 -12.73 4.59
CA PHE A 41 -7.18 -11.26 4.63
C PHE A 41 -7.69 -10.65 5.95
N GLU A 42 -8.68 -11.27 6.59
CA GLU A 42 -9.24 -10.73 7.83
C GLU A 42 -8.24 -10.78 8.99
N ALA A 43 -7.48 -11.89 9.09
CA ALA A 43 -6.42 -12.04 10.07
C ALA A 43 -5.23 -11.12 9.76
N GLU A 44 -4.86 -10.97 8.48
CA GLU A 44 -3.83 -10.01 8.06
C GLU A 44 -4.20 -8.58 8.51
N ARG A 45 -5.43 -8.17 8.19
CA ARG A 45 -5.97 -6.86 8.56
C ARG A 45 -5.98 -6.64 10.07
N HIS A 46 -6.41 -7.64 10.83
CA HIS A 46 -6.44 -7.55 12.29
C HIS A 46 -5.03 -7.49 12.90
N LEU A 47 -4.07 -8.26 12.37
CA LEU A 47 -2.68 -8.21 12.82
C LEU A 47 -2.10 -6.80 12.70
N PHE A 48 -2.25 -6.15 11.55
CA PHE A 48 -1.70 -4.79 11.37
C PHE A 48 -2.38 -3.78 12.28
N ARG A 49 -3.69 -3.93 12.56
CA ARG A 49 -4.37 -3.11 13.58
C ARG A 49 -3.77 -3.31 14.97
N CYS A 50 -3.51 -4.55 15.37
CA CYS A 50 -2.86 -4.87 16.65
C CYS A 50 -1.46 -4.26 16.74
N LEU A 51 -0.63 -4.46 15.73
CA LEU A 51 0.76 -3.99 15.72
C LEU A 51 0.86 -2.47 15.71
N LEU A 52 0.13 -1.80 14.81
CA LEU A 52 0.16 -0.33 14.70
C LEU A 52 -0.44 0.37 15.92
N SER A 53 -1.35 -0.29 16.65
CA SER A 53 -1.85 0.24 17.92
C SER A 53 -0.83 0.02 19.05
N SER A 54 -0.19 -1.15 19.08
CA SER A 54 0.70 -1.55 20.18
C SER A 54 2.08 -0.90 20.17
N VAL A 55 2.57 -0.50 18.99
CA VAL A 55 3.92 0.06 18.83
C VAL A 55 3.93 1.55 19.15
N ASP A 56 4.84 1.96 20.05
CA ASP A 56 5.17 3.37 20.24
C ASP A 56 6.13 3.85 19.15
N PHE A 57 5.70 4.82 18.35
CA PHE A 57 6.49 5.41 17.26
C PHE A 57 7.46 6.51 17.73
N ASN A 58 7.45 6.86 19.02
CA ASN A 58 8.38 7.84 19.57
C ASN A 58 9.83 7.32 19.57
N VAL A 59 10.77 8.12 19.06
CA VAL A 59 12.15 7.73 18.74
C VAL A 59 12.96 7.26 19.96
N GLU A 60 12.61 7.71 21.16
CA GLU A 60 13.25 7.29 22.41
C GLU A 60 12.84 5.87 22.85
N ALA A 61 11.60 5.45 22.55
CA ALA A 61 11.10 4.11 22.84
C ALA A 61 11.75 3.02 21.97
N ILE A 62 12.21 3.39 20.76
CA ILE A 62 12.88 2.50 19.78
C ILE A 62 14.21 1.96 20.30
N LYS A 63 14.84 2.65 21.25
CA LYS A 63 16.08 2.20 21.92
C LYS A 63 15.83 1.33 23.14
N SER A 64 14.58 1.18 23.57
CA SER A 64 14.24 0.33 24.70
C SER A 64 14.42 -1.14 24.30
N THR A 65 14.96 -1.96 25.19
CA THR A 65 15.08 -3.43 25.03
C THR A 65 13.87 -4.17 25.61
N GLY A 66 12.76 -3.45 25.81
CA GLY A 66 11.55 -3.93 26.47
C GLY A 66 10.59 -4.64 25.52
N LYS A 67 9.31 -4.70 25.93
CA LYS A 67 8.22 -5.29 25.13
C LYS A 67 8.04 -4.60 23.77
N ASP A 68 8.17 -3.28 23.76
CA ASP A 68 7.98 -2.44 22.56
C ASP A 68 9.01 -2.75 21.47
N PHE A 69 10.20 -3.22 21.85
CA PHE A 69 11.22 -3.70 20.93
C PHE A 69 10.72 -4.87 20.09
N HIS A 70 10.13 -5.88 20.74
CA HIS A 70 9.67 -7.09 20.07
C HIS A 70 8.43 -6.84 19.21
N GLN A 71 7.55 -5.94 19.64
CA GLN A 71 6.41 -5.50 18.83
C GLN A 71 6.87 -4.74 17.58
N SER A 72 7.86 -3.84 17.74
CA SER A 72 8.47 -3.11 16.62
C SER A 72 9.23 -4.04 15.66
N GLN A 73 9.92 -5.05 16.21
CA GLN A 73 10.59 -6.07 15.41
C GLN A 73 9.58 -6.89 14.60
N LEU A 74 8.49 -7.34 15.23
CA LEU A 74 7.45 -8.10 14.54
C LEU A 74 6.77 -7.27 13.45
N LEU A 75 6.45 -6.01 13.74
CA LEU A 75 5.92 -5.07 12.74
C LEU A 75 6.85 -4.92 11.54
N ARG A 76 8.17 -4.86 11.77
CA ARG A 76 9.15 -4.79 10.68
C ARG A 76 9.16 -6.05 9.81
N GLU A 77 9.16 -7.22 10.42
CA GLU A 77 9.17 -8.50 9.70
C GLU A 77 7.92 -8.65 8.83
N PHE A 78 6.74 -8.39 9.39
CA PHE A 78 5.48 -8.46 8.63
C PHE A 78 5.34 -7.35 7.60
N LEU A 79 5.67 -6.10 7.93
CA LEU A 79 5.56 -5.00 6.97
C LEU A 79 6.54 -5.19 5.80
N GLY A 80 7.76 -5.67 6.06
CA GLY A 80 8.72 -6.01 5.00
C GLY A 80 8.22 -7.12 4.08
N ALA A 81 7.62 -8.18 4.63
CA ALA A 81 7.07 -9.29 3.85
C ALA A 81 5.79 -8.93 3.08
N TYR A 82 5.02 -7.94 3.56
CA TYR A 82 3.71 -7.60 3.01
C TYR A 82 3.73 -6.35 2.12
N LEU A 83 4.74 -5.48 2.22
CA LEU A 83 4.82 -4.25 1.41
C LEU A 83 4.71 -4.48 -0.10
N ALA A 84 5.21 -5.63 -0.57
CA ALA A 84 5.18 -6.03 -1.98
C ALA A 84 3.90 -6.79 -2.37
N LYS A 85 3.01 -7.13 -1.42
CA LYS A 85 1.73 -7.76 -1.75
C LYS A 85 0.78 -6.70 -2.32
N PRO A 86 0.05 -7.00 -3.42
CA PRO A 86 -0.77 -6.02 -4.13
C PRO A 86 -1.92 -5.44 -3.29
N ASN A 87 -2.44 -6.20 -2.33
CA ASN A 87 -3.53 -5.80 -1.44
C ASN A 87 -3.07 -5.07 -0.17
N PHE A 88 -1.76 -4.95 0.06
CA PHE A 88 -1.25 -4.44 1.33
C PHE A 88 -1.55 -2.96 1.55
N SER A 89 -1.56 -2.14 0.49
CA SER A 89 -1.95 -0.72 0.57
C SER A 89 -3.31 -0.56 1.27
N THR A 90 -4.31 -1.35 0.88
CA THR A 90 -5.66 -1.32 1.48
C THR A 90 -5.65 -1.79 2.93
N ILE A 91 -4.91 -2.86 3.24
CA ILE A 91 -4.77 -3.39 4.61
C ILE A 91 -4.19 -2.32 5.53
N LEU A 92 -3.09 -1.71 5.09
CA LEU A 92 -2.36 -0.72 5.85
C LEU A 92 -3.21 0.53 6.09
N CYS A 93 -3.85 1.06 5.03
CA CYS A 93 -4.71 2.23 5.14
C CYS A 93 -5.86 1.97 6.11
N TYR A 94 -6.54 0.83 5.96
CA TYR A 94 -7.63 0.44 6.86
C TYR A 94 -7.16 0.36 8.32
N ALA A 95 -5.99 -0.21 8.58
CA ALA A 95 -5.48 -0.37 9.94
C ALA A 95 -5.14 0.97 10.62
N ILE A 96 -4.66 1.96 9.86
CA ILE A 96 -4.36 3.31 10.37
C ILE A 96 -5.64 4.14 10.59
N GLU A 97 -6.67 3.92 9.77
CA GLU A 97 -7.96 4.60 9.91
C GLU A 97 -8.83 3.99 11.02
N ASN A 98 -8.68 2.69 11.27
CA ASN A 98 -9.49 1.93 12.23
C ASN A 98 -8.61 1.30 13.32
N PRO A 99 -7.89 2.08 14.14
CA PRO A 99 -7.08 1.54 15.23
C PRO A 99 -7.94 0.77 16.24
N LEU A 100 -7.33 -0.12 17.03
CA LEU A 100 -8.06 -0.84 18.07
C LEU A 100 -8.39 0.09 19.23
N GLN A 101 -9.68 0.17 19.58
CA GLN A 101 -10.23 1.08 20.60
C GLN A 101 -9.80 0.75 22.05
N LEU A 102 -9.16 -0.40 22.27
CA LEU A 102 -8.75 -0.87 23.60
C LEU A 102 -7.55 -0.10 24.19
N GLN A 103 -6.91 0.76 23.40
CA GLN A 103 -5.90 1.72 23.88
C GLN A 103 -6.47 3.12 23.68
N GLU A 104 -6.82 3.79 24.78
CA GLU A 104 -7.37 5.14 24.77
C GLU A 104 -6.49 6.08 23.94
N SER A 105 -6.99 6.48 22.77
CA SER A 105 -6.33 7.38 21.82
C SER A 105 -4.91 6.96 21.40
N VAL A 106 -4.79 5.93 20.55
CA VAL A 106 -3.58 5.80 19.71
C VAL A 106 -3.51 7.03 18.80
N LYS A 107 -2.86 8.08 19.29
CA LYS A 107 -2.60 9.30 18.52
C LYS A 107 -1.42 8.99 17.62
N PHE A 108 -1.72 8.60 16.39
CA PHE A 108 -0.69 8.57 15.37
C PHE A 108 -0.06 9.97 15.28
N PRO A 109 1.28 10.07 15.35
CA PRO A 109 1.97 11.34 15.29
C PRO A 109 1.74 12.00 13.93
N SER A 110 1.74 13.34 13.90
CA SER A 110 1.60 14.11 12.65
C SER A 110 2.68 13.77 11.61
N ASN A 111 3.88 13.37 12.07
CA ASN A 111 4.94 12.84 11.22
C ASN A 111 4.99 11.29 11.23
N LEU A 112 3.83 10.65 11.07
CA LEU A 112 3.71 9.19 11.08
C LEU A 112 4.66 8.54 10.08
N VAL A 113 4.75 9.06 8.86
CA VAL A 113 5.56 8.48 7.79
C VAL A 113 7.03 8.49 8.15
N GLY A 114 7.56 9.64 8.56
CA GLY A 114 8.97 9.75 8.95
C GLY A 114 9.31 8.91 10.17
N GLN A 115 8.36 8.69 11.09
CA GLN A 115 8.57 7.82 12.25
C GLN A 115 8.51 6.33 11.88
N ILE A 116 7.54 5.90 11.06
CA ILE A 116 7.48 4.53 10.55
C ILE A 116 8.75 4.19 9.77
N SER A 117 9.18 5.06 8.86
CA SER A 117 10.40 4.85 8.07
C SER A 117 11.64 4.66 8.95
N LYS A 118 11.81 5.54 9.97
CA LYS A 118 12.92 5.44 10.92
C LYS A 118 12.85 4.20 11.81
N LEU A 119 11.66 3.90 12.34
CA LEU A 119 11.42 2.77 13.22
C LEU A 119 11.72 1.44 12.52
N LEU A 120 11.28 1.32 11.27
CA LEU A 120 11.32 0.07 10.54
C LEU A 120 12.60 -0.09 9.71
N LYS A 121 13.43 0.95 9.60
CA LYS A 121 14.64 0.97 8.75
C LYS A 121 14.31 0.52 7.32
N LEU A 122 13.28 1.12 6.74
CA LEU A 122 12.79 0.79 5.41
C LEU A 122 13.86 1.10 4.35
N SER A 123 13.92 0.27 3.30
CA SER A 123 14.70 0.60 2.10
C SER A 123 14.06 1.75 1.32
N LEU A 124 14.80 2.39 0.42
CA LEU A 124 14.28 3.49 -0.40
C LEU A 124 12.98 3.11 -1.16
N LEU A 125 12.95 1.92 -1.76
CA LEU A 125 11.76 1.37 -2.42
C LEU A 125 10.57 1.26 -1.46
N GLN A 126 10.82 0.77 -0.25
CA GLN A 126 9.79 0.59 0.79
C GLN A 126 9.30 1.94 1.35
N GLU A 127 10.19 2.92 1.55
CA GLU A 127 9.83 4.28 1.97
C GLU A 127 8.91 4.96 0.95
N VAL A 128 9.28 4.88 -0.34
CA VAL A 128 8.48 5.46 -1.44
C VAL A 128 7.12 4.76 -1.55
N SER A 129 7.10 3.43 -1.48
CA SER A 129 5.86 2.64 -1.49
C SER A 129 4.93 3.02 -0.34
N LEU A 130 5.48 3.09 0.88
CA LEU A 130 4.73 3.46 2.06
C LEU A 130 4.11 4.85 1.91
N ALA A 131 4.90 5.84 1.49
CA ALA A 131 4.41 7.20 1.33
C ALA A 131 3.28 7.29 0.30
N ILE A 132 3.37 6.55 -0.81
CA ILE A 132 2.28 6.42 -1.78
C ILE A 132 1.03 5.82 -1.17
N TYR A 133 1.14 4.71 -0.41
CA TYR A 133 -0.03 4.10 0.22
C TYR A 133 -0.73 5.09 1.15
N LEU A 134 0.04 5.83 1.94
CA LEU A 134 -0.47 6.79 2.91
C LEU A 134 -1.09 8.05 2.28
N LEU A 135 -0.89 8.30 0.98
CA LEU A 135 -1.63 9.35 0.26
C LEU A 135 -3.14 9.04 0.12
N ASN A 136 -3.53 7.78 0.26
CA ASN A 136 -4.92 7.34 0.17
C ASN A 136 -5.71 7.46 1.47
N LEU A 137 -5.06 7.89 2.57
CA LEU A 137 -5.72 8.07 3.86
C LEU A 137 -6.64 9.30 3.88
N SER A 138 -7.70 9.24 4.67
CA SER A 138 -8.60 10.39 4.92
C SER A 138 -7.94 11.54 5.71
N LYS A 139 -6.82 11.29 6.41
CA LYS A 139 -6.14 12.27 7.28
C LYS A 139 -5.23 13.21 6.49
N GLU A 140 -5.58 14.50 6.44
CA GLU A 140 -4.87 15.52 5.65
C GLU A 140 -3.41 15.71 6.08
N ASP A 141 -3.13 15.77 7.39
CA ASP A 141 -1.77 15.93 7.91
C ASP A 141 -0.83 14.80 7.45
N VAL A 142 -1.32 13.55 7.48
CA VAL A 142 -0.56 12.38 7.05
C VAL A 142 -0.33 12.43 5.54
N ARG A 143 -1.33 12.84 4.76
CA ARG A 143 -1.18 13.03 3.31
C ARG A 143 -0.16 14.11 2.96
N ALA A 144 -0.18 15.23 3.66
CA ALA A 144 0.79 16.31 3.46
C ALA A 144 2.22 15.84 3.76
N ALA A 145 2.43 15.18 4.91
CA ALA A 145 3.72 14.60 5.28
C ALA A 145 4.22 13.54 4.28
N SER A 146 3.32 12.68 3.79
CA SER A 146 3.63 11.71 2.72
C SER A 146 4.04 12.40 1.42
N SER A 147 3.33 13.45 1.03
CA SER A 147 3.66 14.22 -0.19
C SER A 147 5.03 14.87 -0.09
N ASP A 148 5.37 15.46 1.06
CA ASP A 148 6.67 16.09 1.26
C ASP A 148 7.81 15.07 1.30
N LEU A 149 7.60 13.89 1.89
CA LEU A 149 8.58 12.79 1.83
C LEU A 149 8.80 12.31 0.39
N LEU A 150 7.73 12.13 -0.39
CA LEU A 150 7.85 11.75 -1.80
C LEU A 150 8.63 12.77 -2.61
N LYS A 151 8.38 14.07 -2.41
CA LYS A 151 9.15 15.14 -3.08
C LYS A 151 10.65 15.04 -2.78
N GLN A 152 11.02 14.63 -1.57
CA GLN A 152 12.41 14.46 -1.17
C GLN A 152 13.03 13.17 -1.74
N LYS A 153 12.28 12.07 -1.77
CA LYS A 153 12.80 10.72 -2.08
C LYS A 153 12.73 10.31 -3.54
N ILE A 154 11.83 10.90 -4.33
CA ILE A 154 11.65 10.51 -5.73
C ILE A 154 12.88 10.77 -6.62
N PRO A 155 13.65 11.87 -6.48
CA PRO A 155 14.90 12.04 -7.21
C PRO A 155 15.89 10.88 -6.96
N GLU A 156 16.13 10.58 -5.67
CA GLU A 156 17.01 9.47 -5.23
C GLU A 156 16.50 8.12 -5.77
N PHE A 157 15.18 7.92 -5.73
CA PHE A 157 14.55 6.71 -6.24
C PHE A 157 14.79 6.51 -7.73
N PHE A 158 14.53 7.53 -8.56
CA PHE A 158 14.75 7.45 -10.00
C PHE A 158 16.20 7.18 -10.38
N ASP A 159 17.16 7.76 -9.66
CA ASP A 159 18.57 7.47 -9.89
C ASP A 159 18.89 6.00 -9.59
N SER A 160 18.35 5.46 -8.48
CA SER A 160 18.54 4.05 -8.10
C SER A 160 17.79 3.03 -8.97
N LEU A 161 16.72 3.42 -9.68
CA LEU A 161 15.90 2.51 -10.49
C LEU A 161 16.70 1.77 -11.55
N ASN A 162 17.68 2.43 -12.16
CA ASN A 162 18.50 1.82 -13.21
C ASN A 162 19.42 0.74 -12.65
N GLU A 163 19.96 0.93 -11.45
CA GLU A 163 20.77 -0.10 -10.78
C GLU A 163 19.90 -1.27 -10.35
N LEU A 164 18.74 -0.95 -9.78
CA LEU A 164 17.75 -1.92 -9.34
C LEU A 164 17.30 -2.84 -10.47
N VAL A 165 16.77 -2.33 -11.58
CA VAL A 165 16.20 -3.19 -12.63
C VAL A 165 17.25 -4.01 -13.39
N ASN A 166 18.52 -3.61 -13.37
CA ASN A 166 19.60 -4.39 -13.96
C ASN A 166 20.07 -5.55 -13.07
N ASP A 167 19.62 -5.62 -11.82
CA ASP A 167 19.88 -6.74 -10.93
C ASP A 167 19.06 -7.96 -11.37
N SER A 168 19.75 -9.06 -11.69
CA SER A 168 19.16 -10.33 -12.11
C SER A 168 18.23 -10.96 -11.06
N GLU A 169 18.27 -10.49 -9.81
CA GLU A 169 17.42 -10.96 -8.72
C GLU A 169 16.05 -10.26 -8.64
N TYR A 170 15.72 -9.38 -9.58
CA TYR A 170 14.43 -8.70 -9.60
C TYR A 170 13.25 -9.67 -9.81
N ASN A 171 12.35 -9.73 -8.82
CA ASN A 171 11.19 -10.60 -8.87
C ASN A 171 9.91 -9.88 -9.35
N GLU A 172 8.90 -10.64 -9.79
CA GLU A 172 7.63 -10.11 -10.31
C GLU A 172 6.91 -9.19 -9.32
N LEU A 173 7.00 -9.47 -8.02
CA LEU A 173 6.38 -8.65 -6.97
C LEU A 173 7.01 -7.26 -6.89
N GLN A 174 8.34 -7.17 -7.00
CA GLN A 174 9.05 -5.89 -7.03
C GLN A 174 8.73 -5.11 -8.31
N ILE A 175 8.57 -5.78 -9.44
CA ILE A 175 8.14 -5.13 -10.70
C ILE A 175 6.74 -4.54 -10.55
N GLY A 176 5.79 -5.30 -9.97
CA GLY A 176 4.44 -4.81 -9.70
C GLY A 176 4.44 -3.59 -8.77
N LEU A 177 5.27 -3.61 -7.73
CA LEU A 177 5.44 -2.48 -6.81
C LEU A 177 6.00 -1.23 -7.51
N LEU A 178 7.03 -1.42 -8.35
CA LEU A 178 7.59 -0.35 -9.17
C LEU A 178 6.55 0.27 -10.10
N GLN A 179 5.72 -0.57 -10.74
CA GLN A 179 4.64 -0.11 -11.60
C GLN A 179 3.62 0.73 -10.81
N GLN A 180 3.18 0.26 -9.64
CA GLN A 180 2.26 1.00 -8.79
C GLN A 180 2.84 2.36 -8.39
N ILE A 181 4.12 2.41 -8.03
CA ILE A 181 4.80 3.67 -7.70
C ILE A 181 4.78 4.63 -8.88
N LEU A 182 5.15 4.15 -10.07
CA LEU A 182 5.28 5.02 -11.24
C LEU A 182 3.93 5.53 -11.74
N ILE A 183 2.89 4.69 -11.72
CA ILE A 183 1.51 5.09 -12.01
C ILE A 183 1.09 6.22 -11.05
N GLU A 184 1.38 6.05 -9.76
CA GLU A 184 0.94 7.02 -8.76
C GLU A 184 1.71 8.34 -8.85
N VAL A 185 3.03 8.28 -9.07
CA VAL A 185 3.84 9.48 -9.31
C VAL A 185 3.33 10.24 -10.55
N GLN A 186 2.99 9.52 -11.63
CA GLN A 186 2.38 10.12 -12.82
C GLN A 186 1.00 10.71 -12.54
N ARG A 187 0.16 10.04 -11.74
CA ARG A 187 -1.15 10.57 -11.33
C ARG A 187 -0.99 11.90 -10.58
N LEU A 188 -0.03 11.96 -9.65
CA LEU A 188 0.23 13.14 -8.82
C LEU A 188 0.72 14.34 -9.66
N THR A 189 1.50 14.12 -10.71
CA THR A 189 1.90 15.21 -11.61
C THR A 189 0.75 15.71 -12.48
N HIS A 190 -0.13 14.82 -12.97
CA HIS A 190 -1.29 15.22 -13.75
C HIS A 190 -2.39 15.90 -12.93
N GLN A 191 -2.51 15.60 -11.64
CA GLN A 191 -3.44 16.28 -10.72
C GLN A 191 -3.00 17.68 -10.30
N SER A 192 -1.82 18.13 -10.72
CA SER A 192 -1.32 19.50 -10.48
C SER A 192 -1.42 20.42 -11.72
N PRO A 193 -2.59 20.62 -12.37
CA PRO A 193 -2.67 21.53 -13.52
C PRO A 193 -2.81 23.01 -13.13
N ASN A 194 -2.98 23.39 -11.85
CA ASN A 194 -3.44 24.74 -11.47
C ASN A 194 -2.89 25.35 -10.17
N SER A 195 -1.62 25.15 -9.79
CA SER A 195 -1.00 26.01 -8.76
C SER A 195 0.02 26.95 -9.40
N GLY A 196 -0.45 28.10 -9.87
CA GLY A 196 0.36 29.26 -10.27
C GLY A 196 1.08 29.94 -9.11
N GLN A 197 1.61 29.16 -8.16
CA GLN A 197 2.54 29.64 -7.15
C GLN A 197 3.89 28.97 -7.38
N PRO A 198 5.00 29.74 -7.41
CA PRO A 198 6.35 29.18 -7.44
C PRO A 198 6.66 28.58 -6.07
N ASN A 199 6.03 27.45 -5.75
CA ASN A 199 6.09 26.86 -4.42
C ASN A 199 7.19 25.80 -4.38
N LYS A 200 8.45 26.17 -4.15
CA LYS A 200 9.50 25.34 -3.51
C LYS A 200 9.58 23.85 -3.92
N THR A 201 9.07 23.48 -5.08
CA THR A 201 9.13 22.14 -5.67
C THR A 201 10.48 22.10 -6.36
N GLY A 202 11.54 21.93 -5.57
CA GLY A 202 12.90 21.74 -6.09
C GLY A 202 12.98 20.53 -7.02
N ASN A 203 14.12 19.84 -7.01
CA ASN A 203 14.47 18.77 -7.95
C ASN A 203 13.36 17.74 -8.27
N TYR A 204 12.33 17.52 -7.43
CA TYR A 204 11.17 16.67 -7.74
C TYR A 204 10.55 16.89 -9.14
N SER A 205 10.08 18.09 -9.47
CA SER A 205 9.36 18.31 -10.75
C SER A 205 10.28 18.10 -11.93
N GLU A 206 11.51 18.60 -11.83
CA GLU A 206 12.55 18.45 -12.86
C GLU A 206 12.97 16.98 -13.02
N SER A 207 13.17 16.25 -11.93
CA SER A 207 13.50 14.81 -11.93
C SER A 207 12.38 13.98 -12.52
N VAL A 208 11.11 14.27 -12.18
CA VAL A 208 9.96 13.57 -12.75
C VAL A 208 9.84 13.86 -14.24
N GLU A 209 9.90 15.12 -14.65
CA GLU A 209 9.86 15.48 -16.07
C GLU A 209 11.01 14.86 -16.85
N LYS A 210 12.23 14.92 -16.33
CA LYS A 210 13.43 14.33 -16.94
C LYS A 210 13.26 12.81 -17.09
N PHE A 211 12.84 12.13 -16.03
CA PHE A 211 12.66 10.68 -16.03
C PHE A 211 11.65 10.22 -17.08
N PHE A 212 10.51 10.91 -17.20
CA PHE A 212 9.47 10.56 -18.18
C PHE A 212 9.76 11.09 -19.60
N LYS A 213 10.56 12.15 -19.78
CA LYS A 213 10.96 12.69 -21.11
C LYS A 213 12.09 11.90 -21.75
N ASP A 214 13.12 11.52 -20.98
CA ASP A 214 14.32 10.88 -21.51
C ASP A 214 14.07 9.39 -21.87
N TYR A 215 12.88 8.87 -21.58
CA TYR A 215 12.52 7.46 -21.72
C TYR A 215 13.53 6.49 -21.09
N ASN A 216 14.29 6.92 -20.07
CA ASN A 216 15.11 6.07 -19.22
C ASN A 216 14.26 5.17 -18.29
N ILE A 217 13.01 4.92 -18.70
CA ILE A 217 12.12 3.96 -18.09
C ILE A 217 12.64 2.59 -18.50
N PRO A 218 12.99 1.71 -17.55
CA PRO A 218 13.39 0.35 -17.85
C PRO A 218 12.36 -0.31 -18.79
N ALA A 219 12.84 -1.02 -19.82
CA ALA A 219 11.99 -1.51 -20.90
C ALA A 219 10.79 -2.35 -20.41
N ILE A 220 10.94 -3.01 -19.26
CA ILE A 220 9.88 -3.80 -18.60
C ILE A 220 8.72 -2.95 -18.04
N ILE A 221 8.94 -1.67 -17.77
CA ILE A 221 7.92 -0.76 -17.22
C ILE A 221 7.33 0.16 -18.30
N ARG A 222 8.05 0.34 -19.41
CA ARG A 222 7.69 1.25 -20.51
C ARG A 222 6.28 1.01 -21.10
N PRO A 223 5.83 -0.23 -21.36
CA PRO A 223 4.48 -0.48 -21.87
C PRO A 223 3.38 0.09 -20.97
N PHE A 224 3.58 0.01 -19.66
CA PHE A 224 2.60 0.38 -18.64
C PHE A 224 2.48 1.89 -18.41
N LEU A 225 3.48 2.67 -18.84
CA LEU A 225 3.45 4.14 -18.77
C LEU A 225 2.92 4.80 -20.05
N THR A 226 2.94 4.07 -21.17
CA THR A 226 2.47 4.55 -22.47
C THR A 226 0.95 4.45 -22.66
N GLU A 227 0.23 3.73 -21.82
CA GLU A 227 -1.22 3.53 -21.98
C GLU A 227 -2.07 4.74 -21.59
N SER A 228 -1.57 5.67 -20.77
CA SER A 228 -2.36 6.84 -20.35
C SER A 228 -2.54 7.91 -21.45
N LYS A 229 -1.71 7.90 -22.50
CA LYS A 229 -1.82 8.87 -23.60
C LYS A 229 -2.64 8.37 -24.80
N ASN A 230 -2.92 7.07 -24.91
CA ASN A 230 -3.46 6.49 -26.15
C ASN A 230 -4.77 5.71 -26.02
N PHE A 231 -5.33 5.51 -24.82
CA PHE A 231 -6.67 4.92 -24.71
C PHE A 231 -7.77 5.86 -25.22
N ASN A 232 -7.62 7.18 -25.05
CA ASN A 232 -8.63 8.15 -25.49
C ASN A 232 -8.54 8.51 -26.98
N SER A 233 -7.41 8.26 -27.65
CA SER A 233 -7.23 8.61 -29.08
C SER A 233 -7.50 7.45 -30.04
N LYS A 234 -7.47 6.20 -29.58
CA LYS A 234 -7.73 5.03 -30.45
C LYS A 234 -9.14 4.46 -30.36
N ILE A 235 -9.98 4.93 -29.43
CA ILE A 235 -11.42 4.61 -29.42
C ILE A 235 -12.21 5.53 -30.37
N SER A 236 -11.62 6.67 -30.79
CA SER A 236 -12.31 7.65 -31.65
C SER A 236 -12.24 7.36 -33.16
N ASP A 237 -11.29 6.55 -33.64
CA ASP A 237 -11.02 6.47 -35.10
C ASP A 237 -11.33 5.11 -35.74
N LYS A 238 -12.02 4.25 -35.00
CA LYS A 238 -12.85 3.22 -35.62
C LYS A 238 -14.21 3.32 -34.98
N THR A 239 -15.12 3.99 -35.67
CA THR A 239 -16.53 3.60 -35.63
C THR A 239 -16.58 2.10 -35.92
N ILE A 240 -16.48 1.30 -34.85
CA ILE A 240 -16.99 -0.06 -34.87
C ILE A 240 -18.46 0.14 -35.20
N ASP A 241 -18.81 -0.25 -36.43
CA ASP A 241 -20.17 -0.21 -36.90
C ASP A 241 -20.99 -1.17 -36.03
N LEU A 242 -21.49 -0.64 -34.91
CA LEU A 242 -22.35 -1.32 -33.93
C LEU A 242 -23.74 -1.61 -34.51
N THR A 243 -23.98 -1.31 -35.79
CA THR A 243 -25.22 -1.69 -36.48
C THR A 243 -25.38 -3.21 -36.68
N PHE A 244 -24.33 -4.02 -36.44
CA PHE A 244 -24.45 -5.48 -36.53
C PHE A 244 -24.93 -6.19 -35.24
N PHE A 245 -25.00 -5.50 -34.09
CA PHE A 245 -25.57 -6.06 -32.85
C PHE A 245 -26.91 -5.43 -32.49
N LYS A 246 -27.80 -5.34 -33.48
CA LYS A 246 -29.23 -5.17 -33.24
C LYS A 246 -29.83 -6.50 -32.74
N MET A 247 -29.41 -6.96 -31.57
CA MET A 247 -30.20 -7.87 -30.74
C MET A 247 -30.97 -7.03 -29.72
N GLU A 248 -31.91 -6.23 -30.24
CA GLU A 248 -33.04 -5.77 -29.45
C GLU A 248 -33.82 -7.04 -29.03
N ASN A 249 -33.72 -7.42 -27.74
CA ASN A 249 -34.61 -8.29 -26.95
C ASN A 249 -33.93 -9.38 -26.08
N SER A 250 -32.61 -9.52 -26.04
CA SER A 250 -31.97 -10.60 -25.25
C SER A 250 -31.74 -10.26 -23.75
N LEU A 251 -31.44 -9.01 -23.40
CA LEU A 251 -31.05 -8.67 -22.02
C LEU A 251 -32.21 -8.79 -21.01
N ILE A 252 -33.44 -8.45 -21.44
CA ILE A 252 -34.65 -8.57 -20.61
C ILE A 252 -35.03 -10.03 -20.36
N GLY A 253 -34.80 -10.92 -21.33
CA GLY A 253 -35.00 -12.36 -21.17
C GLY A 253 -34.02 -12.95 -20.14
N VAL A 254 -32.74 -12.58 -20.22
CA VAL A 254 -31.70 -13.05 -19.28
C VAL A 254 -31.97 -12.54 -17.86
N ILE A 255 -32.41 -11.29 -17.70
CA ILE A 255 -32.77 -10.73 -16.39
C ILE A 255 -34.02 -11.42 -15.81
N GLN A 256 -35.01 -11.77 -16.64
CA GLN A 256 -36.16 -12.56 -16.20
C GLN A 256 -35.77 -13.99 -15.79
N GLU A 257 -34.85 -14.63 -16.51
CA GLU A 257 -34.44 -16.01 -16.26
C GLU A 257 -33.62 -16.15 -14.97
N ILE A 258 -32.79 -15.15 -14.64
CA ILE A 258 -32.00 -15.13 -13.40
C ILE A 258 -32.84 -14.70 -12.19
N GLY A 259 -33.85 -13.84 -12.38
CA GLY A 259 -34.70 -13.36 -11.30
C GLY A 259 -35.62 -14.42 -10.67
N PHE A 260 -36.00 -15.45 -11.43
CA PHE A 260 -36.93 -16.49 -10.95
C PHE A 260 -36.25 -17.57 -10.09
N SER A 261 -34.94 -17.74 -10.14
CA SER A 261 -34.23 -18.80 -9.39
C SER A 261 -33.93 -18.45 -7.93
N PHE A 262 -34.28 -17.25 -7.45
CA PHE A 262 -33.99 -16.81 -6.06
C PHE A 262 -35.20 -16.82 -5.11
N THR A 263 -36.38 -17.29 -5.55
CA THR A 263 -37.58 -17.37 -4.69
C THR A 263 -38.31 -18.72 -4.72
N SER A 264 -37.63 -19.80 -5.10
CA SER A 264 -38.13 -21.18 -4.91
C SER A 264 -37.30 -21.94 -3.89
#